data_AF-A0A0D6AGS9-F1
#
_entry.id   AF-A0A0D6AGS9-F1
#
_cell.length_a   1.000
_cell.length_b   1.000
_cell.length_c   1.000
_cell.angle_alpha   90.00
_cell.angle_beta   90.00
_cell.angle_gamma   90.00
#
_symmetry.space_group_name_H-M   'P 1'
#
loop_
_entity.id
_entity.type
_entity.pdbx_description
1 polymer ?
#
loop_
_entity_poly.entity_id
_entity_poly.type
_entity_poly.pdbx_seq_one_letter_code
_entity_poly.pdbx_strand_id
1 'polypeptide(L)' 'MNIIKMLGDMTKYLTEGFTRIFSPPEKSPPEIGVQPFECTHYSEKPSADNSIS' A
#
# COMPACT_ATOMS: atom_id res chain seq x y z
N MET A 1 17.58 13.64 -37.94
CA MET A 1 17.11 12.24 -37.95
C MET A 1 17.05 11.71 -36.53
N ASN A 2 15.96 11.01 -36.23
CA ASN A 2 15.37 10.80 -34.90
C ASN A 2 15.98 9.64 -34.08
N ILE A 3 16.99 8.96 -34.63
CA ILE A 3 17.54 7.70 -34.09
C ILE A 3 18.32 7.92 -32.78
N ILE A 4 19.05 9.04 -32.66
CA ILE A 4 19.77 9.36 -31.42
C ILE A 4 18.80 9.65 -30.27
N LYS A 5 17.67 10.32 -30.55
CA LYS A 5 16.60 10.54 -29.56
C LYS A 5 15.96 9.22 -29.16
N MET A 6 15.58 8.40 -30.14
CA MET A 6 14.95 7.10 -29.89
C MET A 6 15.84 6.16 -29.06
N LEU A 7 17.16 6.18 -29.29
CA LEU A 7 18.12 5.41 -28.49
C LEU A 7 18.21 5.94 -27.06
N GLY A 8 18.19 7.26 -26.85
CA GLY A 8 18.16 7.88 -25.53
C GLY A 8 16.88 7.56 -24.75
N ASP A 9 15.74 7.54 -25.43
CA ASP A 9 14.46 7.18 -24.81
C ASP A 9 14.42 5.69 -24.43
N MET A 10 15.02 4.83 -25.25
CA MET A 10 15.15 3.39 -24.97
C MET A 10 16.06 3.12 -23.77
N THR A 11 17.23 3.76 -23.69
CA THR A 11 18.14 3.57 -22.56
C THR A 11 17.52 4.07 -21.26
N LYS A 12 16.80 5.21 -21.29
CA LYS A 12 16.04 5.70 -20.14
C LYS A 12 15.05 4.66 -19.63
N TYR A 13 14.23 4.09 -20.52
CA TYR A 13 13.25 3.07 -20.14
C TYR A 13 13.91 1.81 -19.54
N LEU A 14 15.02 1.36 -20.14
CA LEU A 14 15.78 0.23 -19.61
C LEU A 14 16.36 0.54 -18.23
N THR A 15 16.92 1.74 -18.01
CA THR A 15 17.47 2.13 -16.71
C THR A 15 16.40 2.23 -15.64
N GLU A 16 15.24 2.83 -15.94
CA GLU A 16 14.12 2.92 -14.98
C GLU A 16 13.60 1.52 -14.58
N GLY A 17 13.47 0.62 -15.56
CA GLY A 17 13.09 -0.78 -15.30
C GLY A 17 14.12 -1.52 -14.46
N PHE A 18 15.42 -1.34 -14.76
CA PHE A 18 16.51 -1.96 -14.02
C PHE A 18 16.56 -1.46 -12.57
N THR A 19 16.45 -0.14 -12.38
CA THR A 19 16.35 0.48 -11.06
C THR A 19 15.13 -0.07 -10.33
N ARG A 20 13.96 -0.20 -10.95
CA ARG A 20 12.77 -0.75 -10.28
C ARG A 20 12.91 -2.20 -9.83
N ILE A 21 13.57 -3.05 -10.62
CA ILE A 21 13.70 -4.49 -10.33
C ILE A 21 14.78 -4.74 -9.28
N PHE A 22 15.90 -4.01 -9.35
CA PHE A 22 17.08 -4.27 -8.53
C PHE A 22 17.30 -3.25 -7.41
N SER A 23 16.48 -2.20 -7.31
CA SER A 23 16.54 -1.32 -6.14
C SER A 23 15.99 -2.02 -4.91
N PRO A 24 16.53 -1.69 -3.73
CA PRO A 24 15.92 -2.07 -2.47
C PRO A 24 14.44 -1.60 -2.45
N PRO A 25 13.52 -2.41 -1.89
CA PRO A 25 12.14 -1.97 -1.72
C PRO A 25 12.11 -0.66 -0.89
N GLU A 26 11.45 0.38 -1.40
CA GLU A 26 11.41 1.72 -0.76
C GLU A 26 10.88 1.71 0.67
N LYS A 27 10.07 0.70 1.03
CA LYS A 27 9.56 0.52 2.38
C LYS A 27 9.86 -0.89 2.84
N SER A 28 10.77 -1.00 3.80
CA SER A 28 10.75 -2.15 4.69
C SER A 28 9.40 -2.16 5.40
N PRO A 29 8.72 -3.31 5.52
CA PRO A 29 7.60 -3.42 6.44
C PRO A 29 8.08 -2.97 7.83
N PRO A 30 7.23 -2.30 8.62
CA PRO A 30 7.60 -1.95 9.98
C PRO A 30 8.05 -3.21 10.72
N GLU A 31 9.11 -3.08 11.53
CA GLU A 31 9.72 -4.20 12.26
C GLU A 31 8.70 -4.95 13.12
N ILE A 32 7.62 -4.27 13.50
CA ILE A 32 6.45 -4.83 14.17
C ILE A 32 5.20 -4.47 13.37
N GLY A 33 4.42 -5.48 12.97
CA GLY A 33 3.11 -5.25 12.36
C GLY A 33 2.16 -4.63 13.38
N VAL A 34 1.75 -3.38 13.16
CA VAL A 34 0.71 -2.73 13.98
C VAL A 34 -0.65 -3.07 13.40
N GLN A 35 -1.60 -3.44 14.26
CA GLN A 35 -2.98 -3.67 13.84
C GLN A 35 -3.55 -2.32 13.35
N PRO A 36 -4.06 -2.22 12.12
CA PRO A 36 -4.50 -0.95 11.54
C PRO A 36 -5.82 -0.42 12.12
N PHE A 37 -6.44 -1.15 13.06
CA PHE A 37 -7.66 -0.76 13.74
C PHE A 37 -7.61 -1.18 15.20
N GLU A 38 -7.98 -0.26 16.09
CA GLU A 38 -8.31 -0.58 17.47
C GLU A 38 -9.59 -1.42 17.47
N CYS A 39 -9.53 -2.64 18.01
CA CYS A 39 -10.73 -3.42 18.29
C CYS A 39 -11.56 -2.67 19.35
N THR A 40 -12.40 -1.73 18.93
CA THR A 40 -13.40 -1.14 19.83
C THR A 40 -14.30 -2.27 20.31
N HIS A 41 -14.41 -2.42 21.63
CA HIS A 41 -15.30 -3.41 22.23
C HIS A 41 -16.70 -3.21 21.64
N TYR A 42 -17.33 -4.28 21.17
CA TYR A 42 -18.75 -4.24 20.83
C TYR A 42 -19.49 -3.77 22.08
N SER A 43 -19.94 -2.52 22.09
CA SER A 43 -20.83 -2.05 23.13
C SER A 43 -22.16 -2.73 22.85
N GLU A 44 -22.46 -3.79 23.60
CA GLU A 44 -23.82 -4.29 23.72
C GLU A 44 -24.67 -3.11 24.20
N LYS A 45 -25.36 -2.46 23.26
CA LYS A 45 -26.46 -1.57 23.64
C LYS A 45 -27.45 -2.47 24.38
N PRO A 46 -27.82 -2.18 25.63
CA PRO A 46 -28.97 -2.85 26.20
C PRO A 46 -30.13 -2.52 25.27
N SER A 47 -30.72 -3.56 24.68
CA SER A 47 -31.92 -3.45 23.88
C SER A 47 -33.04 -2.95 24.80
N ALA A 48 -33.16 -1.63 24.91
CA ALA A 48 -34.44 -1.02 25.21
C ALA A 48 -35.33 -1.35 24.01
N ASP A 49 -36.19 -2.36 24.13
CA ASP A 49 -37.63 -2.14 24.14
C ASP A 49 -38.43 -3.45 24.33
N ASN A 50 -39.66 -3.25 24.82
CA ASN A 50 -40.86 -4.09 24.69
C ASN A 50 -41.26 -4.99 25.87
N SER A 51 -42.05 -4.37 26.76
CA SER A 51 -43.45 -4.74 27.07
C SER A 51 -43.82 -6.22 27.34
N ILE A 52 -44.51 -6.44 28.47
CA ILE A 52 -45.73 -7.27 28.67
C ILE A 52 -45.69 -8.07 29.99
N SER A 53 -46.37 -7.53 31.01
CA SER A 53 -47.30 -8.16 31.99
C SER A 53 -47.15 -7.55 33.38
#